data_AF-A0A352WT62-F1
#
_entry.id   AF-A0A352WT62-F1
#
_cell.length_a   1.000
_cell.length_b   1.000
_cell.length_c   1.000
_cell.angle_alpha   90.00
_cell.angle_beta   90.00
_cell.angle_gamma   90.00
#
_symmetry.space_group_name_H-M   'P 1'
#
loop_
_entity.id
_entity.type
_entity.pdbx_description
1 polymer ?
#
loop_
_entity_poly.entity_id
_entity_poly.type
_entity_poly.pdbx_seq_one_letter_code
_entity_poly.pdbx_strand_id
1 'polypeptide(L)'
;PLMLQLFIVFYVPGIMFNAPMRDRMLATLIAFIINYACYFSEIYRGGIESIAQGQYEAGQVLGMTKAQIFFKVILLQVIKRIVPPMGN
;
A
#
# COMPACT_ATOMS: atom_id res chain seq x y z
N PRO A 1 4.50 16.19 -0.05
CA PRO A 1 4.92 15.59 -1.34
C PRO A 1 3.83 15.56 -2.43
N LEU A 2 2.54 15.51 -2.07
CA LEU A 2 1.44 15.41 -3.04
C LEU A 2 1.39 16.56 -4.05
N MET A 3 1.56 17.81 -3.60
CA MET A 3 1.60 18.97 -4.51
C MET A 3 2.66 18.81 -5.60
N LEU A 4 3.86 18.37 -5.22
CA LEU A 4 4.95 18.11 -6.17
C LEU A 4 4.57 17.00 -7.17
N GLN A 5 3.95 15.92 -6.70
CA GLN A 5 3.49 14.84 -7.58
C GLN A 5 2.41 15.33 -8.56
N LEU A 6 1.50 16.19 -8.14
CA LEU A 6 0.51 16.81 -9.03
C LEU A 6 1.19 17.63 -10.13
N PHE A 7 2.19 18.45 -9.78
CA PHE A 7 2.96 19.21 -10.77
C PHE A 7 3.69 18.28 -11.75
N ILE A 8 4.34 17.23 -11.22
CA ILE A 8 5.06 16.26 -12.05
C ILE A 8 4.11 15.58 -13.02
N VAL A 9 3.01 15.01 -12.52
CA VAL A 9 2.05 14.27 -13.33
C VAL A 9 1.42 15.18 -14.38
N PHE A 10 1.06 16.42 -14.04
CA PHE A 10 0.40 17.32 -14.99
C PHE A 10 1.34 17.89 -16.07
N TYR A 11 2.56 18.33 -15.70
CA TYR A 11 3.43 19.09 -16.61
C TYR A 11 4.51 18.25 -17.29
N VAL A 12 5.09 17.24 -16.62
CA VAL A 12 6.24 16.48 -17.17
C VAL A 12 5.89 15.72 -18.46
N PRO A 13 4.72 15.07 -18.60
CA PRO A 13 4.37 14.39 -19.86
C PRO A 13 4.32 15.31 -21.08
N GLY A 14 3.83 16.54 -20.89
CA GLY A 14 3.78 17.55 -21.95
C GLY A 14 5.17 18.05 -22.34
N ILE A 15 6.06 18.23 -21.38
CA ILE A 15 7.43 18.74 -21.61
C ILE A 15 8.34 17.68 -22.23
N MET A 16 8.32 16.45 -21.71
CA MET A 16 9.28 15.40 -22.10
C MET A 16 8.84 14.59 -23.33
N PHE A 17 7.53 14.40 -23.50
CA PHE A 17 7.00 13.47 -24.51
C PHE A 17 6.02 14.14 -25.49
N ASN A 18 5.89 15.47 -25.43
CA ASN A 18 4.91 16.25 -26.21
C ASN A 18 3.47 15.71 -26.06
N ALA A 19 3.16 15.13 -24.89
CA ALA A 19 1.88 14.49 -24.57
C ALA A 19 1.24 15.18 -23.36
N PRO A 20 0.68 16.40 -23.52
CA PRO A 20 0.13 17.16 -22.41
C PRO A 20 -1.12 16.47 -21.83
N MET A 21 -1.17 16.33 -20.50
CA MET A 21 -2.39 15.87 -19.83
C MET A 21 -3.46 16.95 -19.91
N ARG A 22 -4.42 16.78 -20.82
CA ARG A 22 -5.53 17.73 -21.01
C ARG A 22 -6.60 17.59 -19.93
N ASP A 23 -6.79 16.37 -19.43
CA ASP A 23 -7.74 16.08 -18.35
C ASP A 23 -7.09 16.28 -16.98
N ARG A 24 -7.52 17.35 -16.30
CA ARG A 24 -7.06 17.71 -14.95
C ARG A 24 -7.52 16.69 -13.90
N MET A 25 -8.71 16.11 -14.08
CA MET A 25 -9.25 15.11 -13.16
C MET A 25 -8.41 13.83 -13.23
N LEU A 26 -8.08 13.37 -14.43
CA LEU A 26 -7.22 12.19 -14.63
C LEU A 26 -5.83 12.40 -14.03
N ALA A 27 -5.20 13.56 -14.28
CA ALA A 27 -3.89 13.87 -13.70
C ALA A 27 -3.93 13.90 -12.16
N THR A 28 -4.99 14.47 -11.60
CA THR A 28 -5.20 14.51 -10.14
C THR A 28 -5.37 13.11 -9.58
N LEU A 29 -6.20 12.28 -10.22
CA LEU A 29 -6.45 10.91 -9.80
C LEU A 29 -5.16 10.08 -9.79
N ILE A 30 -4.35 10.17 -10.85
CA ILE A 30 -3.06 9.45 -10.94
C ILE A 30 -2.12 9.87 -9.81
N ALA A 31 -1.97 11.17 -9.57
CA ALA A 31 -1.08 11.67 -8.52
C ALA A 31 -1.53 11.19 -7.13
N PHE A 32 -2.84 11.24 -6.84
CA PHE A 32 -3.39 10.76 -5.57
C PHE A 32 -3.23 9.24 -5.41
N ILE A 33 -3.55 8.46 -6.44
CA ILE A 33 -3.40 6.99 -6.41
C ILE A 33 -1.96 6.62 -6.08
N ILE A 34 -0.98 7.21 -6.77
CA ILE A 34 0.44 6.90 -6.54
C ILE A 34 0.85 7.30 -5.12
N ASN A 35 0.41 8.48 -4.66
CA ASN A 35 0.74 8.95 -3.32
C ASN A 35 0.21 8.00 -2.23
N TYR A 36 -1.07 7.69 -2.28
CA TYR A 36 -1.74 6.83 -1.31
C TYR A 36 -1.29 5.38 -1.43
N ALA A 37 -1.01 4.87 -2.63
CA ALA A 37 -0.49 3.51 -2.80
C ALA A 37 0.87 3.35 -2.12
N CYS A 38 1.77 4.31 -2.27
CA CYS A 38 3.07 4.29 -1.59
C CYS A 38 2.91 4.37 -0.06
N TYR A 39 2.08 5.29 0.42
CA TYR A 39 1.80 5.43 1.85
C TYR A 39 1.18 4.17 2.46
N PHE A 40 0.14 3.63 1.83
CA PHE A 40 -0.51 2.42 2.30
C PHE A 40 0.41 1.20 2.18
N SER A 41 1.24 1.10 1.15
CA SER A 41 2.24 0.03 1.02
C SER A 41 3.12 -0.08 2.26
N GLU A 42 3.59 1.04 2.79
CA GLU A 42 4.40 1.06 4.02
C GLU A 42 3.59 0.66 5.25
N ILE A 43 2.32 1.05 5.34
CA ILE A 43 1.42 0.61 6.42
C ILE A 43 1.20 -0.90 6.35
N TYR A 44 0.90 -1.46 5.18
CA TYR A 44 0.72 -2.90 5.00
C TYR A 44 2.00 -3.68 5.32
N ARG A 45 3.15 -3.18 4.84
CA ARG A 45 4.47 -3.77 5.10
C ARG A 45 4.77 -3.79 6.61
N GLY A 46 4.65 -2.64 7.27
CA GLY A 46 4.84 -2.54 8.73
C GLY A 46 3.84 -3.39 9.51
N GLY A 47 2.60 -3.48 9.04
CA GLY A 47 1.57 -4.34 9.60
C GLY A 47 1.97 -5.83 9.58
N ILE A 48 2.48 -6.31 8.44
CA ILE A 48 2.93 -7.70 8.28
C ILE A 48 4.20 -7.96 9.10
N GLU A 49 5.19 -7.07 9.03
CA GLU A 49 6.47 -7.20 9.76
C GLU A 49 6.28 -7.14 11.28
N SER A 50 5.21 -6.50 11.76
CA SER A 50 4.92 -6.44 13.20
C SER A 50 4.51 -7.80 13.80
N ILE A 51 4.11 -8.77 12.98
CA ILE A 51 3.63 -10.07 13.47
C ILE A 51 4.83 -10.93 13.91
N ALA A 52 4.75 -11.45 15.14
CA ALA A 52 5.82 -12.29 15.70
C ALA A 52 5.99 -13.58 14.87
N GLN A 53 7.24 -13.92 14.56
CA GLN A 53 7.59 -15.10 13.78
C GLN A 53 7.05 -16.42 14.39
N GLY A 54 6.95 -16.48 15.72
CA GLY A 54 6.37 -17.64 16.43
C GLY A 54 4.93 -17.98 16.03
N GLN A 55 4.15 -17.04 15.50
CA GLN A 55 2.80 -17.32 14.95
C GLN A 55 2.89 -18.19 13.69
N TYR A 56 3.92 -18.00 12.88
CA TYR A 56 4.17 -18.81 11.70
C TYR A 56 4.67 -20.20 12.07
N GLU A 57 5.58 -20.28 13.04
CA GLU A 57 6.14 -21.55 13.53
C GLU A 57 5.05 -22.40 14.21
N ALA A 58 4.22 -21.79 15.07
CA ALA A 58 3.10 -22.47 15.70
C ALA A 58 2.10 -23.02 14.68
N GLY A 59 1.77 -22.26 13.64
CA GLY A 59 0.90 -22.73 12.56
C GLY A 59 1.48 -23.93 11.80
N GLN A 60 2.80 -23.95 11.57
CA GLN A 60 3.47 -25.08 10.93
C GLN A 60 3.47 -26.32 11.82
N VAL A 61 3.69 -26.18 13.13
CA VAL A 61 3.61 -27.28 14.10
C VAL A 61 2.20 -27.89 14.14
N LEU A 62 1.17 -27.08 13.93
CA LEU A 62 -0.22 -27.53 13.82
C LEU A 62 -0.57 -28.13 12.44
N GLY A 63 0.42 -28.35 11.56
CA GLY A 63 0.22 -28.95 10.24
C GLY A 63 -0.42 -28.03 9.20
N MET A 64 -0.46 -26.72 9.45
CA MET A 64 -1.05 -25.75 8.51
C MET A 64 -0.08 -25.42 7.38
N THR A 65 -0.62 -25.23 6.16
CA THR A 65 0.16 -24.68 5.05
C THR A 65 0.42 -23.18 5.24
N LYS A 66 1.47 -22.64 4.60
CA LYS A 66 1.78 -21.19 4.67
C LYS A 66 0.58 -20.31 4.31
N ALA A 67 -0.19 -20.70 3.30
CA ALA A 67 -1.42 -19.99 2.91
C ALA A 67 -2.49 -20.05 4.01
N GLN A 68 -2.70 -21.22 4.63
CA GLN A 68 -3.65 -21.35 5.74
C GLN A 68 -3.24 -20.47 6.93
N ILE A 69 -1.96 -20.46 7.29
CA ILE A 69 -1.43 -19.62 8.38
C ILE A 69 -1.68 -18.15 8.05
N PHE A 70 -1.34 -17.73 6.83
CA PHE A 70 -1.53 -16.35 6.41
C PHE A 70 -3.00 -15.94 6.47
N PHE A 71 -3.90 -16.65 5.79
CA PHE A 71 -5.30 -16.23 5.67
C PHE A 71 -6.12 -16.44 6.95
N LYS A 72 -5.82 -17.46 7.76
CA LYS A 72 -6.60 -17.76 8.98
C LYS A 72 -6.09 -17.04 10.22
N VAL A 73 -4.81 -16.69 10.27
CA VAL A 73 -4.17 -16.17 11.49
C VAL A 73 -3.56 -14.79 11.26
N ILE A 74 -2.62 -14.69 10.32
CA ILE A 74 -1.81 -13.48 10.13
C ILE A 74 -2.66 -12.32 9.59
N LEU A 75 -3.44 -12.56 8.53
CA LEU A 75 -4.19 -11.52 7.84
C LEU A 75 -5.16 -10.78 8.77
N LEU A 76 -5.89 -11.51 9.61
CA LEU A 76 -6.82 -10.91 10.57
C LEU A 76 -6.09 -10.05 11.63
N GLN A 77 -4.90 -10.45 12.05
CA GLN A 77 -4.08 -9.68 12.98
C GLN A 77 -3.52 -8.42 12.31
N VAL A 78 -3.03 -8.54 11.07
CA VAL A 78 -2.54 -7.42 10.27
C VAL A 78 -3.64 -6.39 10.09
N ILE A 79 -4.85 -6.81 9.68
CA ILE A 79 -6.00 -5.91 9.51
C ILE A 79 -6.27 -5.11 10.79
N LYS A 80 -6.30 -5.77 11.96
CA LYS A 80 -6.51 -5.07 13.24
C LYS A 80 -5.42 -4.03 13.56
N ARG A 81 -4.19 -4.26 13.12
CA ARG A 81 -3.05 -3.37 13.37
C ARG A 81 -2.97 -2.20 12.39
N ILE A 82 -3.33 -2.41 11.14
CA ILE A 82 -3.24 -1.38 10.09
C ILE A 82 -4.46 -0.45 10.04
N VAL A 83 -5.64 -0.90 10.49
CA VAL A 83 -6.86 -0.08 10.44
C VAL A 83 -6.74 1.23 11.24
N PRO A 84 -6.22 1.26 12.48
CA PRO A 84 -6.04 2.51 13.21
C PRO A 84 -5.14 3.56 12.52
N PRO A 85 -3.91 3.22 12.05
CA PRO A 85 -3.04 4.20 11.37
C PRO A 85 -3.51 4.60 9.97
N MET A 86 -4.46 3.89 9.36
CA MET A 86 -5.07 4.33 8.08
C MET A 86 -6.04 5.51 8.26
N GLY A 87 -6.57 5.72 9.46
CA GLY A 87 -7.55 6.77 9.76
C GLY A 87 -7.03 7.99 10.51
N ASN A 88 -5.77 7.96 10.97
CA ASN A 88 -5.03 9.12 11.51
C ASN A 88 -4.34 9.87 10.37
#